data_AF-A0A3A8ZNR4-F1
#
_entry.id   AF-A0A3A8ZNR4-F1
#
_cell.length_a   1.000
_cell.length_b   1.000
_cell.length_c   1.000
_cell.angle_alpha   90.00
_cell.angle_beta   90.00
_cell.angle_gamma   90.00
#
_symmetry.space_group_name_H-M   'P 1'
#
loop_
_entity.id
_entity.type
_entity.pdbx_description
1 polymer ?
#
loop_
_entity_poly.entity_id
_entity_poly.type
_entity_poly.pdbx_seq_one_letter_code
_entity_poly.pdbx_strand_id
1 'polypeptide(L)'
;MSAAEWIRLIIGCLFILIGMVIFFTELFGVFHFKYVLNRMHAAAMGDTLGISACLIGLMIFSGLNFTTMKMFLIIVFLWFASPVSSHVLSRLEAATNDNLSAHCEIYEDVEILERELAASVENNNAEEKEAPVS
;
A
#
# COMPACT_ATOMS: atom_id res chain seq x y z
N MET A 1 6.92 -40.27 6.48
CA MET A 1 6.70 -39.05 5.70
C MET A 1 5.23 -38.98 5.39
N SER A 2 4.52 -38.13 6.12
CA SER A 2 3.06 -38.07 6.13
C SER A 2 2.59 -37.19 4.97
N ALA A 3 1.48 -37.54 4.28
CA ALA A 3 0.94 -36.76 3.15
C ALA A 3 0.70 -35.27 3.49
N ALA A 4 0.45 -34.97 4.78
CA ALA A 4 0.32 -33.61 5.29
C ALA A 4 1.60 -32.76 5.16
N GLU A 5 2.79 -33.37 5.21
CA GLU A 5 4.07 -32.66 5.05
C GLU A 5 4.25 -32.22 3.59
N TRP A 6 3.94 -33.11 2.64
CA TRP A 6 3.97 -32.80 1.21
C TRP A 6 3.02 -31.66 0.83
N ILE A 7 1.81 -31.64 1.38
CA ILE A 7 0.84 -30.55 1.13
C ILE A 7 1.38 -29.20 1.63
N ARG A 8 1.99 -29.17 2.82
CA ARG A 8 2.62 -27.94 3.37
C ARG A 8 3.78 -27.46 2.50
N LEU A 9 4.60 -28.38 1.98
CA LEU A 9 5.69 -28.06 1.07
C LEU A 9 5.20 -27.43 -0.23
N ILE A 10 4.15 -28.00 -0.83
CA ILE A 10 3.57 -27.49 -2.08
C ILE A 10 2.99 -26.08 -1.87
N ILE A 11 2.25 -25.87 -0.77
CA ILE A 11 1.66 -24.56 -0.44
C ILE A 11 2.74 -23.52 -0.14
N GLY A 12 3.76 -23.87 0.67
CA GLY A 12 4.87 -22.97 0.97
C GLY A 12 5.65 -22.57 -0.29
N CYS A 13 5.90 -23.52 -1.19
CA CYS A 13 6.55 -23.27 -2.47
C CYS A 13 5.73 -22.32 -3.36
N LEU A 14 4.42 -22.54 -3.46
CA LEU A 14 3.52 -21.65 -4.21
C LEU A 14 3.57 -20.21 -3.65
N PHE A 15 3.60 -20.08 -2.33
CA PHE A 15 3.61 -18.77 -1.68
C PHE A 15 4.95 -18.02 -1.86
N ILE A 16 6.07 -18.73 -1.84
CA ILE A 16 7.40 -18.19 -2.19
C ILE A 16 7.42 -17.74 -3.66
N LEU A 17 6.85 -18.54 -4.58
CA LEU A 17 6.77 -18.17 -6.00
C LEU A 17 5.95 -16.89 -6.21
N ILE A 18 4.83 -16.73 -5.48
CA ILE A 18 4.04 -15.49 -5.50
C ILE A 18 4.88 -14.31 -4.99
N GLY A 19 5.59 -14.48 -3.88
CA GLY A 19 6.50 -13.45 -3.35
C GLY A 19 7.56 -13.04 -4.37
N MET A 20 8.13 -14.00 -5.11
CA MET A 20 9.11 -13.73 -6.16
C MET A 20 8.53 -12.90 -7.33
N VAL A 21 7.29 -13.18 -7.76
CA VAL A 21 6.61 -12.38 -8.80
C VAL A 21 6.33 -10.97 -8.31
N ILE A 22 5.99 -10.79 -7.03
CA ILE A 22 5.80 -9.46 -6.43
C ILE A 22 7.10 -8.67 -6.45
N PHE A 23 8.24 -9.26 -6.04
CA PHE A 23 9.56 -8.62 -6.14
C PHE A 23 9.91 -8.23 -7.57
N PHE A 24 9.57 -9.07 -8.55
CA PHE A 24 9.81 -8.76 -9.95
C PHE A 24 8.98 -7.57 -10.43
N THR A 25 7.72 -7.50 -9.97
CA THR A 25 6.78 -6.41 -10.27
C THR A 25 7.20 -5.11 -9.61
N GLU A 26 7.68 -5.16 -8.37
CA GLU A 26 8.28 -4.03 -7.67
C GLU A 26 9.47 -3.47 -8.44
N LEU A 27 10.42 -4.34 -8.80
CA LEU A 27 11.61 -3.93 -9.54
C LEU A 27 11.20 -3.27 -10.87
N PHE A 28 10.23 -3.84 -11.58
CA PHE A 28 9.69 -3.25 -12.80
C PHE A 28 8.99 -1.90 -12.55
N GLY A 29 8.20 -1.78 -11.48
CA GLY A 29 7.55 -0.53 -11.07
C GLY A 29 8.54 0.58 -10.79
N VAL A 30 9.68 0.24 -10.18
CA VAL A 30 10.76 1.20 -9.89
C VAL A 30 11.36 1.79 -11.18
N PHE A 31 11.49 0.99 -12.24
CA PHE A 31 12.00 1.46 -13.53
C PHE A 31 10.98 2.24 -14.37
N HIS A 32 9.67 2.03 -14.16
CA HIS A 32 8.63 2.66 -14.97
C HIS A 32 8.23 4.07 -14.48
N PHE A 33 8.28 4.34 -13.17
CA PHE A 33 7.82 5.62 -12.63
C PHE A 33 8.83 6.76 -12.81
N LYS A 34 8.42 7.84 -13.51
CA LYS A 34 9.22 9.06 -13.73
C LYS A 34 9.37 9.96 -12.49
N TYR A 35 8.50 9.81 -11.48
CA TYR A 35 8.54 10.60 -10.23
C TYR A 35 9.25 9.84 -9.11
N VAL A 36 10.22 10.50 -8.44
CA VAL A 36 11.08 9.89 -7.41
C VAL A 36 10.27 9.41 -6.19
N LEU A 37 9.23 10.15 -5.81
CA LEU A 37 8.38 9.85 -4.66
C LEU A 37 7.51 8.61 -4.90
N ASN A 38 6.85 8.57 -6.06
CA ASN A 38 6.03 7.42 -6.46
C ASN A 38 6.88 6.16 -6.64
N ARG A 39 8.14 6.31 -7.08
CA ARG A 39 9.12 5.23 -7.16
C ARG A 39 9.49 4.65 -5.79
N MET A 40 9.74 5.51 -4.79
CA MET A 40 10.04 5.06 -3.42
C MET A 40 8.83 4.43 -2.72
N HIS A 41 7.64 4.97 -2.94
CA HIS A 41 6.40 4.39 -2.40
C HIS A 41 6.08 3.03 -3.03
N ALA A 42 6.21 2.92 -4.36
CA ALA A 42 6.03 1.65 -5.06
C ALA A 42 7.06 0.59 -4.61
N ALA A 43 8.31 0.99 -4.40
CA ALA A 43 9.34 0.11 -3.82
C ALA A 43 8.94 -0.35 -2.40
N ALA A 44 8.57 0.57 -1.52
CA ALA A 44 8.17 0.24 -0.15
C ALA A 44 6.91 -0.65 -0.07
N MET A 45 5.91 -0.42 -0.93
CA MET A 45 4.74 -1.31 -1.03
C MET A 45 5.13 -2.70 -1.55
N GLY A 46 6.00 -2.77 -2.55
CA GLY A 46 6.50 -4.03 -3.09
C GLY A 46 7.28 -4.84 -2.04
N ASP A 47 8.19 -4.19 -1.33
CA ASP A 47 8.97 -4.81 -0.25
C ASP A 47 8.05 -5.32 0.86
N THR A 48 7.09 -4.51 1.31
CA THR A 48 6.21 -4.91 2.41
C THR A 48 5.30 -6.08 2.04
N LEU A 49 4.73 -6.09 0.83
CA LEU A 49 3.90 -7.18 0.34
C LEU A 49 4.72 -8.42 -0.02
N GLY A 50 5.87 -8.26 -0.67
CA GLY A 50 6.76 -9.34 -1.09
C GLY A 50 7.39 -10.05 0.12
N ILE A 51 7.93 -9.29 1.07
CA ILE A 51 8.49 -9.83 2.31
C ILE A 51 7.41 -10.49 3.16
N SER A 52 6.25 -9.85 3.36
CA SER A 52 5.15 -10.47 4.12
C SER A 52 4.65 -11.75 3.44
N ALA A 53 4.59 -11.78 2.10
CA ALA A 53 4.27 -12.97 1.36
C ALA A 53 5.31 -14.09 1.66
N CYS A 54 6.59 -13.84 1.39
CA CYS A 54 7.65 -14.81 1.67
C CYS A 54 7.66 -15.32 3.12
N LEU A 55 7.42 -14.43 4.09
CA LEU A 55 7.37 -14.78 5.52
C LEU A 55 6.21 -15.71 5.86
N ILE A 56 5.01 -15.48 5.33
CA ILE A 56 3.86 -16.39 5.53
C ILE A 56 4.15 -17.76 4.88
N GLY A 57 4.76 -17.78 3.69
CA GLY A 57 5.20 -19.03 3.05
C GLY A 57 6.19 -19.82 3.92
N LEU A 58 7.13 -19.10 4.54
CA LEU A 58 8.11 -19.69 5.45
C LEU A 58 7.49 -20.15 6.78
N MET A 59 6.47 -19.45 7.30
CA MET A 59 5.71 -19.93 8.47
C MET A 59 5.03 -21.27 8.19
N ILE A 60 4.41 -21.41 7.01
CA ILE A 60 3.75 -22.66 6.60
C ILE A 60 4.77 -23.79 6.47
N PHE A 61 5.99 -23.49 6.01
CA PHE A 61 7.09 -24.44 5.91
C PHE A 61 7.67 -24.83 7.28
N SER A 62 7.84 -23.87 8.19
CA SER A 62 8.48 -24.08 9.51
C SER A 62 7.55 -24.67 10.58
N GLY A 63 6.22 -24.61 10.37
CA GLY A 63 5.20 -25.12 11.29
C GLY A 63 4.96 -24.23 12.52
N LEU A 64 4.10 -24.68 13.45
CA LEU A 64 3.80 -23.94 14.70
C LEU A 64 4.95 -24.08 15.70
N ASN A 65 5.98 -23.25 15.54
CA ASN A 65 7.14 -23.14 16.43
C ASN A 65 7.32 -21.70 16.93
N PHE A 66 8.21 -21.48 17.91
CA PHE A 66 8.60 -20.14 18.37
C PHE A 66 9.07 -19.20 17.23
N THR A 67 9.60 -19.79 16.14
CA THR A 67 9.98 -19.07 14.92
C THR A 67 8.80 -18.35 14.27
N THR A 68 7.64 -18.99 14.20
CA THR A 68 6.42 -18.44 13.59
C THR A 68 5.90 -17.23 14.36
N MET A 69 6.02 -17.24 15.68
CA MET A 69 5.68 -16.10 16.53
C MET A 69 6.58 -14.88 16.23
N LYS A 70 7.89 -15.09 16.06
CA LYS A 70 8.83 -14.03 15.68
C LYS A 70 8.50 -13.46 14.30
N MET A 71 8.25 -14.33 13.32
CA MET A 71 7.88 -13.91 11.97
C MET A 71 6.57 -13.11 11.95
N PHE A 72 5.61 -13.47 12.80
CA PHE A 72 4.32 -12.76 12.88
C PHE A 72 4.51 -11.34 13.43
N LEU A 73 5.37 -11.18 14.42
CA LEU A 73 5.70 -9.86 14.97
C LEU A 73 6.33 -8.93 13.91
N ILE A 74 7.14 -9.48 13.01
CA ILE A 74 7.74 -8.74 11.88
C ILE A 74 6.64 -8.25 10.92
N ILE A 75 5.66 -9.10 10.59
CA ILE A 75 4.55 -8.73 9.70
C ILE A 75 3.71 -7.59 10.31
N VAL A 76 3.37 -7.71 11.60
CA VAL A 76 2.61 -6.68 12.32
C VAL A 76 3.39 -5.36 12.31
N PHE A 77 4.69 -5.41 12.58
CA PHE A 77 5.55 -4.23 12.55
C PHE A 77 5.60 -3.58 11.16
N LEU A 78 5.68 -4.39 10.09
CA LEU A 78 5.60 -3.92 8.71
C LEU A 78 4.27 -3.23 8.39
N TRP A 79 3.17 -3.76 8.93
CA TRP A 79 1.85 -3.14 8.77
C TRP A 79 1.76 -1.78 9.43
N PHE A 80 2.38 -1.59 10.60
CA PHE A 80 2.50 -0.26 11.21
C PHE A 80 3.45 0.66 10.42
N ALA A 81 4.46 0.10 9.74
CA ALA A 81 5.34 0.89 8.88
C ALA A 81 4.61 1.49 7.66
N SER A 82 3.54 0.85 7.16
CA SER A 82 2.75 1.34 6.03
C SER A 82 2.09 2.72 6.26
N PRO A 83 1.24 2.93 7.29
CA PRO A 83 0.63 4.23 7.57
C PRO A 83 1.68 5.29 7.98
N VAL A 84 2.75 4.89 8.66
CA VAL A 84 3.86 5.80 9.00
C VAL A 84 4.58 6.28 7.74
N SER A 85 4.85 5.37 6.80
CA SER A 85 5.49 5.69 5.53
C SER A 85 4.60 6.63 4.70
N SER A 86 3.29 6.37 4.61
CA SER A 86 2.35 7.27 3.92
C SER A 86 2.32 8.68 4.53
N HIS A 87 2.32 8.81 5.85
CA HIS A 87 2.30 10.10 6.52
C HIS A 87 3.62 10.89 6.36
N VAL A 88 4.76 10.20 6.35
CA VAL A 88 6.06 10.85 6.10
C VAL A 88 6.19 11.24 4.63
N LEU A 89 5.69 10.40 3.72
CA LEU A 89 5.70 10.64 2.28
C LEU A 89 4.91 11.90 1.91
N SER A 90 3.71 12.07 2.47
CA SER A 90 2.89 13.27 2.24
C SER A 90 3.57 14.55 2.72
N ARG A 91 4.24 14.50 3.87
CA ARG A 91 5.04 15.63 4.40
C ARG A 91 6.27 15.92 3.55
N LEU A 92 6.93 14.90 3.01
CA LEU A 92 8.11 15.04 2.17
C LEU A 92 7.74 15.68 0.82
N GLU A 93 6.61 15.28 0.23
CA GLU A 93 6.08 15.87 -0.99
C GLU A 93 5.78 17.36 -0.82
N ALA A 94 5.06 17.70 0.26
CA ALA A 94 4.73 19.08 0.60
C ALA A 94 5.98 19.94 0.83
N ALA A 95 7.08 19.37 1.35
CA ALA A 95 8.30 20.11 1.64
C ALA A 95 9.28 20.20 0.46
N THR A 96 9.18 19.32 -0.54
CA THR A 96 10.22 19.17 -1.59
C THR A 96 9.83 19.81 -2.93
N ASN A 97 8.55 20.08 -3.19
CA ASN A 97 8.12 20.59 -4.50
C ASN A 97 7.55 22.02 -4.48
N ASP A 98 8.35 22.98 -4.94
CA ASP A 98 7.97 24.39 -5.21
C ASP A 98 7.04 24.55 -6.45
N ASN A 99 6.66 23.46 -7.12
CA ASN A 99 5.86 23.46 -8.36
C ASN A 99 4.70 22.43 -8.32
N LEU A 100 4.11 22.21 -7.14
CA LEU A 100 3.09 21.17 -6.93
C LEU A 100 1.67 21.65 -7.27
N SER A 101 1.51 22.96 -7.51
CA SER A 101 0.24 23.64 -7.81
C SER A 101 -0.34 23.37 -9.20
N ALA A 102 0.37 22.66 -10.09
CA ALA A 102 -0.11 22.43 -11.45
C ALA A 102 -1.06 21.24 -11.59
N HIS A 103 -1.08 20.30 -10.64
CA HIS A 103 -1.81 19.03 -10.77
C HIS A 103 -2.51 18.51 -9.50
N CYS A 104 -2.29 19.11 -8.33
CA CYS A 104 -2.98 18.73 -7.10
C CYS A 104 -3.24 19.99 -6.25
N GLU A 105 -4.49 20.20 -5.85
CA GLU A 105 -4.86 21.31 -4.98
C GLU A 105 -4.54 20.92 -3.53
N ILE A 106 -3.40 21.41 -3.03
CA ILE A 106 -2.96 21.20 -1.66
C ILE A 106 -3.60 22.29 -0.81
N TYR A 107 -4.60 21.92 -0.01
CA TYR A 107 -5.15 22.79 1.02
C TYR A 107 -4.26 22.72 2.25
N GLU A 108 -3.58 23.83 2.57
CA GLU A 108 -2.76 23.95 3.78
C GLU A 108 -3.59 23.87 5.07
N ASP A 109 -4.89 24.21 4.99
CA ASP A 109 -5.84 24.17 6.09
C ASP A 109 -7.06 23.30 5.75
N VAL A 110 -7.30 22.31 6.62
CA VAL A 110 -8.38 21.32 6.49
C VAL A 110 -9.76 21.99 6.48
N GLU A 111 -9.92 23.12 7.17
CA GLU A 111 -11.16 23.91 7.23
C GLU A 111 -11.56 24.51 5.87
N ILE A 112 -10.58 24.84 5.02
CA ILE A 112 -10.85 25.42 3.69
C ILE A 112 -11.34 24.32 2.74
N LEU A 113 -10.74 23.12 2.82
CA LEU A 113 -11.18 21.93 2.08
C LEU A 113 -12.59 21.50 2.49
N GLU A 114 -12.89 21.46 3.79
CA GLU A 114 -14.23 21.08 4.27
C GLU A 114 -15.30 22.08 3.82
N ARG A 115 -14.97 23.38 3.76
CA ARG A 115 -15.87 24.43 3.27
C ARG A 115 -16.13 24.31 1.77
N GLU A 116 -15.11 24.00 0.97
CA GLU A 116 -15.28 23.78 -0.47
C GLU A 116 -15.98 22.46 -0.80
N LEU A 117 -15.73 21.39 -0.04
CA LEU A 117 -16.45 20.12 -0.20
C LEU A 117 -17.93 20.28 0.18
N ALA A 118 -18.24 21.01 1.25
CA ALA A 118 -19.61 21.33 1.62
C ALA A 118 -20.32 22.14 0.52
N ALA A 119 -19.64 23.15 -0.04
CA ALA A 119 -20.19 23.97 -1.13
C ALA A 119 -20.38 23.18 -2.43
N SER A 120 -19.47 22.27 -2.77
CA SER A 120 -19.57 21.42 -3.95
C SER A 120 -20.62 20.32 -3.81
N VAL A 121 -20.81 19.75 -2.61
CA VAL A 121 -21.94 18.83 -2.32
C VAL A 121 -23.28 19.57 -2.42
N GLU A 122 -23.35 20.81 -1.94
CA GLU A 122 -24.59 21.60 -2.00
C GLU A 122 -24.95 22.00 -3.44
N ASN A 123 -23.97 22.33 -4.28
CA ASN A 123 -24.17 22.55 -5.71
C ASN A 123 -24.59 21.28 -6.46
N ASN A 124 -23.96 20.13 -6.20
CA ASN A 124 -24.37 18.85 -6.80
C ASN A 124 -25.80 18.45 -6.39
N ASN A 125 -26.17 18.68 -5.12
CA ASN A 125 -27.53 18.42 -4.63
C ASN A 125 -28.57 19.41 -5.19
N ALA A 126 -28.15 20.63 -5.53
CA ALA A 126 -29.00 21.61 -6.22
C ALA A 126 -29.20 21.24 -7.70
N GLU A 127 -28.17 20.76 -8.39
CA GLU A 127 -28.27 20.23 -9.76
C GLU A 127 -29.14 18.96 -9.82
N GLU A 128 -29.10 18.08 -8.81
CA GLU A 128 -30.00 16.91 -8.72
C GLU A 128 -31.48 17.30 -8.49
N LYS A 129 -31.76 18.46 -7.87
CA LYS A 129 -33.12 18.99 -7.68
C LYS A 129 -33.69 19.74 -8.89
N GLU A 130 -32.83 20.17 -9.82
CA GLU A 130 -33.23 20.87 -11.05
C GLU A 130 -33.36 19.93 -12.26
N ALA A 131 -33.01 18.65 -12.14
CA ALA A 131 -33.33 17.65 -13.15
C ALA A 131 -34.87 17.55 -13.29
N PRO A 132 -35.47 17.98 -14.41
CA PRO A 132 -36.91 17.87 -14.58
C PRO A 132 -37.30 16.39 -14.52
N VAL A 133 -38.22 16.09 -13.61
CA VAL A 133 -39.02 14.86 -13.66
C VAL A 133 -39.56 14.73 -15.09
N SER A 134 -39.07 13.74 -15.81
CA SER A 134 -39.64 13.22 -17.04
C SER A 134 -39.53 11.71 -17.03
#